data_AF-A0A9D9ICQ2-F1
#
_entry.id   AF-A0A9D9ICQ2-F1
#
_cell.length_a   1.000
_cell.length_b   1.000
_cell.length_c   1.000
_cell.angle_alpha   90.00
_cell.angle_beta   90.00
_cell.angle_gamma   90.00
#
_symmetry.space_group_name_H-M   'P 1'
#
loop_
_entity.id
_entity.type
_entity.pdbx_description
1 polymer ?
#
loop_
_entity_poly.entity_id
_entity_poly.type
_entity_poly.pdbx_seq_one_letter_code
_entity_poly.pdbx_strand_id
1 'polypeptide(L)'
;TPCLIDIGVETYTKTTFSKDRYTLLPMRSSYHNLVNFPPLEEHDGKEFCGKTLILDENRASFDITSAFEKKRGLDKYIRTAFFDRKNMKIEITEDFITGNPAVLSLISVEKPIQEGNTLKWSDFHADFSKDITARTEEMEIKDARLRRAWPEKLYRTLITLPEALTWVIDLS
;
A
#
# COMPACT_ATOMS: atom_id res chain seq x y z
N THR A 1 -18.24 -1.46 5.12
CA THR A 1 -17.15 -0.48 5.37
C THR A 1 -16.24 -0.41 4.13
N PRO A 2 -15.54 0.70 3.79
CA PRO A 2 -14.57 0.63 2.69
C PRO A 2 -13.49 -0.43 2.99
N CYS A 3 -13.06 -1.19 1.98
CA CYS A 3 -12.17 -2.34 2.16
C CYS A 3 -10.76 -1.92 2.61
N LEU A 4 -9.94 -1.47 1.65
CA LEU A 4 -8.65 -0.83 1.88
C LEU A 4 -8.79 0.65 1.58
N ILE A 5 -8.21 1.50 2.42
CA ILE A 5 -8.44 2.95 2.36
C ILE A 5 -7.17 3.71 2.04
N ASP A 6 -7.36 4.87 1.41
CA ASP A 6 -6.41 5.97 1.49
C ASP A 6 -6.89 6.89 2.64
N ILE A 7 -5.99 7.21 3.57
CA ILE A 7 -6.33 8.03 4.75
C ILE A 7 -6.77 9.44 4.31
N GLY A 8 -6.29 9.92 3.18
CA GLY A 8 -6.55 11.26 2.67
C GLY A 8 -5.75 12.34 3.40
N VAL A 9 -6.10 13.60 3.13
CA VAL A 9 -5.33 14.75 3.59
C VAL A 9 -5.77 15.27 4.96
N GLU A 10 -4.80 15.54 5.82
CA GLU A 10 -4.99 16.26 7.08
C GLU A 10 -5.46 17.72 6.85
N THR A 11 -5.73 18.42 7.94
CA THR A 11 -5.89 19.88 7.92
C THR A 11 -4.63 20.53 7.35
N TYR A 12 -4.80 21.38 6.35
CA TYR A 12 -3.65 22.05 5.75
C TYR A 12 -2.99 23.00 6.74
N THR A 13 -1.68 22.82 6.92
CA THR A 13 -0.85 23.65 7.79
C THR A 13 0.33 24.23 7.00
N LYS A 14 1.14 25.08 7.63
CA LYS A 14 2.41 25.55 7.05
C LYS A 14 3.30 24.39 6.60
N THR A 15 3.29 23.28 7.33
CA THR A 15 4.07 22.06 7.01
C THR A 15 3.62 21.44 5.69
N THR A 16 2.32 21.44 5.40
CA THR A 16 1.78 20.91 4.13
C THR A 16 2.42 21.59 2.91
N PHE A 17 2.71 22.89 3.03
CA PHE A 17 3.29 23.70 1.96
C PHE A 17 4.79 23.94 2.11
N SER A 18 5.45 23.28 3.07
CA SER A 18 6.90 23.36 3.26
C SER A 18 7.60 22.15 2.66
N LYS A 19 8.94 22.19 2.65
CA LYS A 19 9.80 21.04 2.36
C LYS A 19 9.60 19.86 3.32
N ASP A 20 9.00 20.11 4.48
CA ASP A 20 8.81 19.12 5.53
C ASP A 20 7.48 18.35 5.34
N ARG A 21 6.74 18.57 4.24
CA ARG A 21 5.47 17.89 3.96
C ARG A 21 5.58 16.35 3.96
N TYR A 22 6.73 15.78 3.59
CA TYR A 22 6.96 14.33 3.61
C TYR A 22 7.28 13.78 5.00
N THR A 23 7.28 14.62 6.03
CA THR A 23 7.20 14.17 7.43
C THR A 23 5.76 13.83 7.85
N LEU A 24 4.76 14.33 7.10
CA LEU A 24 3.34 14.04 7.34
C LEU A 24 3.01 12.63 6.86
N LEU A 25 2.26 11.88 7.67
CA LEU A 25 1.90 10.49 7.38
C LEU A 25 1.23 10.32 6.01
N PRO A 26 0.24 11.16 5.61
CA PRO A 26 -0.43 11.00 4.32
C PRO A 26 0.45 11.28 3.10
N MET A 27 1.66 11.79 3.28
CA MET A 27 2.60 12.08 2.18
C MET A 27 3.68 11.01 2.05
N ARG A 28 3.67 9.98 2.90
CA ARG A 28 4.66 8.91 2.93
C ARG A 28 4.08 7.63 2.34
N SER A 29 4.79 7.00 1.42
CA SER A 29 4.36 5.75 0.79
C SER A 29 4.15 4.62 1.81
N SER A 30 4.85 4.63 2.95
CA SER A 30 4.63 3.66 4.04
C SER A 30 3.23 3.68 4.66
N TYR A 31 2.44 4.73 4.40
CA TYR A 31 1.06 4.88 4.90
C TYR A 31 0.01 4.73 3.79
N HIS A 32 0.37 4.04 2.71
CA HIS A 32 -0.51 3.67 1.60
C HIS A 32 -0.48 2.16 1.35
N ASN A 33 -1.35 1.69 0.46
CA ASN A 33 -1.57 0.28 0.18
C ASN A 33 -0.56 -0.28 -0.84
N LEU A 34 0.76 -0.22 -0.58
CA LEU A 34 1.81 -0.69 -1.49
C LEU A 34 3.03 -1.28 -0.78
N VAL A 35 3.91 -1.92 -1.55
CA VAL A 35 5.21 -2.40 -1.09
C VAL A 35 6.19 -1.23 -1.02
N ASN A 36 6.84 -1.10 0.13
CA ASN A 36 8.07 -0.32 0.28
C ASN A 36 9.25 -1.25 0.54
N PHE A 37 10.45 -0.71 0.40
CA PHE A 37 11.69 -1.49 0.52
C PHE A 37 12.59 -0.92 1.63
N PRO A 38 12.24 -1.05 2.93
CA PRO A 38 12.96 -0.39 4.01
C PRO A 38 14.49 -0.56 3.93
N PRO A 39 15.27 0.52 4.14
CA PRO A 39 14.84 1.83 4.63
C PRO A 39 14.28 2.77 3.54
N LEU A 40 13.98 2.26 2.33
CA LEU A 40 13.50 3.06 1.21
C LEU A 40 11.99 3.29 1.25
N GLU A 41 11.62 4.52 0.92
CA GLU A 41 10.26 4.95 0.58
C GLU A 41 10.29 5.64 -0.79
N GLU A 42 9.12 5.87 -1.37
CA GLU A 42 8.99 6.67 -2.59
C GLU A 42 9.44 8.10 -2.31
N HIS A 43 10.22 8.67 -3.23
CA HIS A 43 10.76 10.02 -3.14
C HIS A 43 10.01 10.94 -4.10
N ASP A 44 9.97 12.23 -3.77
CA ASP A 44 9.36 13.22 -4.64
C ASP A 44 10.32 13.80 -5.67
N GLY A 45 9.77 14.19 -6.82
CA GLY A 45 10.53 14.75 -7.93
C GLY A 45 10.12 14.10 -9.25
N LYS A 46 10.36 14.81 -10.36
CA LYS A 46 10.00 14.32 -11.69
C LYS A 46 10.82 13.09 -12.08
N GLU A 47 12.06 13.03 -11.62
CA GLU A 47 12.99 11.92 -11.77
C GLU A 47 12.53 10.65 -11.04
N PHE A 48 11.66 10.78 -10.04
CA PHE A 48 11.06 9.70 -9.27
C PHE A 48 9.67 9.28 -9.78
N CYS A 49 9.24 9.79 -10.94
CA CYS A 49 7.97 9.39 -11.51
C CYS A 49 8.00 7.91 -11.96
N GLY A 50 6.98 7.14 -11.58
CA GLY A 50 6.72 5.82 -12.16
C GLY A 50 6.30 5.90 -13.62
N LYS A 51 6.25 4.75 -14.30
CA LYS A 51 5.86 4.64 -15.72
C LYS A 51 4.68 3.70 -15.86
N THR A 52 3.66 4.12 -16.60
CA THR A 52 2.57 3.23 -17.02
C THR A 52 3.09 2.24 -18.06
N LEU A 53 2.87 0.95 -17.80
CA LEU A 53 3.15 -0.13 -18.75
C LEU A 53 1.87 -0.57 -19.46
N ILE A 54 0.78 -0.74 -18.70
CA ILE A 54 -0.53 -1.16 -19.22
C ILE A 54 -1.59 -0.32 -18.51
N LEU A 55 -2.57 0.14 -19.28
CA LEU A 55 -3.80 0.74 -18.76
C LEU A 55 -4.94 0.38 -19.70
N ASP A 56 -5.77 -0.58 -19.29
CA ASP A 56 -6.97 -1.01 -19.99
C ASP A 56 -8.18 -1.06 -19.03
N GLU A 57 -9.32 -1.56 -19.50
CA GLU A 57 -10.59 -1.54 -18.75
C GLU A 57 -10.56 -2.31 -17.41
N ASN A 58 -9.70 -3.34 -17.31
CA ASN A 58 -9.65 -4.24 -16.16
C ASN A 58 -8.25 -4.38 -15.58
N ARG A 59 -7.21 -3.84 -16.23
CA ARG A 59 -5.82 -3.99 -15.81
C ARG A 59 -5.09 -2.66 -15.81
N ALA A 60 -4.36 -2.42 -14.74
CA ALA A 60 -3.40 -1.33 -14.65
C ALA A 60 -2.05 -1.89 -14.20
N SER A 61 -0.97 -1.55 -14.91
CA SER A 61 0.38 -1.98 -14.60
C SER A 61 1.33 -0.80 -14.67
N PHE A 62 2.16 -0.66 -13.64
CA PHE A 62 3.12 0.43 -13.50
C PHE A 62 4.49 -0.11 -13.12
N ASP A 63 5.54 0.38 -13.79
CA ASP A 63 6.91 0.31 -13.30
C ASP A 63 7.14 1.46 -12.33
N ILE A 64 7.26 1.13 -11.05
CA ILE A 64 7.41 2.08 -9.94
C ILE A 64 8.86 2.09 -9.44
N THR A 65 9.78 1.38 -10.13
CA THR A 65 11.19 1.27 -9.73
C THR A 65 11.86 2.64 -9.55
N SER A 66 11.56 3.59 -10.44
CA SER A 66 12.13 4.94 -10.38
C SER A 66 11.67 5.77 -9.20
N ALA A 67 10.56 5.41 -8.53
CA ALA A 67 10.08 6.14 -7.35
C ALA A 67 11.04 6.06 -6.16
N PHE A 68 11.97 5.12 -6.16
CA PHE A 68 12.96 4.91 -5.11
C PHE A 68 14.35 5.38 -5.56
N GLU A 69 15.20 5.77 -4.60
CA GLU A 69 16.58 6.15 -4.88
C GLU A 69 17.38 5.01 -5.54
N LYS A 70 17.83 5.25 -6.77
CA LYS A 70 18.71 4.33 -7.51
C LYS A 70 20.01 4.09 -6.73
N LYS A 71 20.51 2.85 -6.77
CA LYS A 71 21.73 2.32 -6.08
C LYS A 71 21.52 1.76 -4.68
N ARG A 72 20.32 1.85 -4.10
CA ARG A 72 20.06 1.28 -2.77
C ARG A 72 19.47 -0.14 -2.83
N GLY A 73 19.91 -0.97 -3.78
CA GLY A 73 19.53 -2.39 -3.82
C GLY A 73 18.09 -2.68 -4.27
N LEU A 74 17.45 -1.79 -5.03
CA LEU A 74 16.21 -2.08 -5.75
C LEU A 74 16.49 -2.04 -7.26
N ASP A 75 16.33 -3.18 -7.92
CA ASP A 75 16.61 -3.32 -9.36
C ASP A 75 15.32 -3.26 -10.19
N LYS A 76 14.21 -3.72 -9.61
CA LYS A 76 12.90 -3.75 -10.27
C LYS A 76 11.78 -3.64 -9.25
N TYR A 77 10.75 -2.89 -9.58
CA TYR A 77 9.43 -2.99 -8.98
C TYR A 77 8.34 -2.64 -10.00
N ILE A 78 7.61 -3.67 -10.43
CA ILE A 78 6.43 -3.57 -11.28
C ILE A 78 5.24 -4.02 -10.47
N ARG A 79 4.20 -3.19 -10.44
CA ARG A 79 2.95 -3.51 -9.78
C ARG A 79 1.84 -3.59 -10.79
N THR A 80 1.08 -4.67 -10.74
CA THR A 80 -0.07 -4.89 -11.63
C THR A 80 -1.31 -5.17 -10.82
N ALA A 81 -2.40 -4.46 -11.09
CA ALA A 81 -3.73 -4.75 -10.58
C ALA A 81 -4.62 -5.23 -11.74
N PHE A 82 -5.35 -6.30 -11.52
CA PHE A 82 -6.34 -6.85 -12.44
C PHE A 82 -7.68 -7.02 -11.72
N PHE A 83 -8.75 -6.48 -12.29
CA PHE A 83 -10.10 -6.59 -11.75
C PHE A 83 -10.92 -7.62 -12.54
N ASP A 84 -11.13 -8.78 -11.92
CA ASP A 84 -12.07 -9.78 -12.39
C ASP A 84 -13.49 -9.37 -11.99
N ARG A 85 -14.16 -8.67 -12.91
CA ARG A 85 -15.56 -8.23 -12.73
C ARG A 85 -16.55 -9.37 -12.55
N LYS A 86 -16.26 -10.56 -13.10
CA LYS A 86 -17.20 -11.68 -13.08
C LYS A 86 -17.25 -12.30 -11.69
N ASN A 87 -16.09 -12.46 -11.06
CA ASN A 87 -15.96 -13.06 -9.74
C ASN A 87 -15.82 -12.01 -8.62
N MET A 88 -15.86 -10.72 -8.95
CA MET A 88 -15.67 -9.60 -8.03
C MET A 88 -14.35 -9.68 -7.25
N LYS A 89 -13.25 -9.98 -7.96
CA LYS A 89 -11.91 -10.13 -7.36
C LYS A 89 -10.93 -9.11 -7.92
N ILE A 90 -10.08 -8.57 -7.06
CA ILE A 90 -8.94 -7.75 -7.47
C ILE A 90 -7.67 -8.53 -7.21
N GLU A 91 -7.01 -8.98 -8.28
CA GLU A 91 -5.70 -9.61 -8.22
C GLU A 91 -4.61 -8.54 -8.32
N ILE A 92 -3.64 -8.59 -7.41
CA ILE A 92 -2.50 -7.67 -7.37
C ILE A 92 -1.22 -8.49 -7.41
N THR A 93 -0.38 -8.24 -8.40
CA THR A 93 0.96 -8.82 -8.52
C THR A 93 2.00 -7.79 -8.14
N GLU A 94 2.82 -8.13 -7.15
CA GLU A 94 4.00 -7.38 -6.72
C GLU A 94 5.25 -8.04 -7.31
N ASP A 95 5.75 -7.53 -8.44
CA ASP A 95 6.92 -8.08 -9.13
C ASP A 95 8.15 -7.21 -8.89
N PHE A 96 9.03 -7.64 -7.99
CA PHE A 96 10.22 -6.89 -7.61
C PHE A 96 11.49 -7.74 -7.57
N ILE A 97 12.63 -7.08 -7.73
CA ILE A 97 13.97 -7.63 -7.50
C ILE A 97 14.69 -6.64 -6.59
N THR A 98 15.05 -7.09 -5.39
CA THR A 98 15.67 -6.24 -4.38
C THR A 98 16.62 -7.03 -3.48
N GLY A 99 17.64 -6.36 -2.97
CA GLY A 99 18.47 -6.81 -1.85
C GLY A 99 18.00 -6.28 -0.48
N ASN A 100 16.90 -5.52 -0.43
CA ASN A 100 16.31 -5.00 0.80
C ASN A 100 15.12 -5.87 1.25
N PRO A 101 14.68 -5.74 2.52
CA PRO A 101 13.35 -6.21 2.92
C PRO A 101 12.26 -5.58 2.05
N ALA A 102 11.27 -6.37 1.63
CA ALA A 102 10.05 -5.89 0.99
C ALA A 102 8.89 -5.95 2.00
N VAL A 103 8.19 -4.83 2.20
CA VAL A 103 7.10 -4.72 3.17
C VAL A 103 5.88 -4.10 2.50
N LEU A 104 4.81 -4.88 2.34
CA LEU A 104 3.49 -4.39 1.93
C LEU A 104 2.80 -3.76 3.14
N SER A 105 2.40 -2.51 3.00
CA SER A 105 1.50 -1.84 3.93
C SER A 105 0.08 -1.93 3.40
N LEU A 106 -0.89 -2.25 4.26
CA LEU A 106 -2.33 -2.17 3.98
C LEU A 106 -3.02 -1.34 5.07
N ILE A 107 -3.84 -0.37 4.66
CA ILE A 107 -4.56 0.53 5.57
C ILE A 107 -6.03 0.18 5.57
N SER A 108 -6.60 0.01 6.76
CA SER A 108 -8.00 -0.39 6.93
C SER A 108 -8.63 0.24 8.17
N VAL A 109 -9.96 0.31 8.17
CA VAL A 109 -10.76 0.81 9.31
C VAL A 109 -10.84 -0.23 10.42
N GLU A 110 -10.89 -1.50 10.05
CA GLU A 110 -11.00 -2.63 10.97
C GLU A 110 -9.69 -3.39 11.04
N LYS A 111 -9.36 -3.94 12.22
CA LYS A 111 -8.17 -4.76 12.40
C LYS A 111 -8.39 -6.12 11.73
N PRO A 112 -7.55 -6.53 10.75
CA PRO A 112 -7.68 -7.86 10.18
C PRO A 112 -7.28 -8.96 11.16
N ILE A 113 -7.85 -10.13 10.95
CA ILE A 113 -7.41 -11.40 11.55
C ILE A 113 -6.59 -12.14 10.49
N GLN A 114 -5.40 -12.61 10.86
CA GLN A 114 -4.59 -13.47 9.99
C GLN A 114 -4.93 -14.95 10.23
N GLU A 115 -5.23 -15.67 9.16
CA GLU A 115 -5.41 -17.13 9.14
C GLU A 115 -4.52 -17.71 8.04
N GLY A 116 -3.36 -18.27 8.41
CA GLY A 116 -2.37 -18.75 7.44
C GLY A 116 -1.89 -17.62 6.52
N ASN A 117 -2.10 -17.79 5.21
CA ASN A 117 -1.79 -16.83 4.16
C ASN A 117 -2.98 -15.92 3.80
N THR A 118 -4.03 -15.85 4.62
CA THR A 118 -5.20 -15.00 4.38
C THR A 118 -5.32 -13.93 5.47
N LEU A 119 -5.65 -12.70 5.08
CA LEU A 119 -6.08 -11.62 5.98
C LEU A 119 -7.59 -11.41 5.83
N LYS A 120 -8.34 -11.45 6.94
CA LYS A 120 -9.79 -11.33 6.97
C LYS A 120 -10.25 -10.06 7.67
N TRP A 121 -11.14 -9.33 7.03
CA TRP A 121 -11.95 -8.25 7.58
C TRP A 121 -13.42 -8.69 7.63
N SER A 122 -14.32 -7.85 8.15
CA SER A 122 -15.75 -8.22 8.27
C SER A 122 -16.41 -8.45 6.90
N ASP A 123 -16.07 -7.64 5.90
CA ASP A 123 -16.76 -7.61 4.61
C ASP A 123 -15.93 -8.23 3.45
N PHE A 124 -14.66 -8.55 3.66
CA PHE A 124 -13.78 -9.03 2.58
C PHE A 124 -12.56 -9.77 3.15
N HIS A 125 -11.83 -10.47 2.28
CA HIS A 125 -10.54 -11.07 2.62
C HIS A 125 -9.51 -10.86 1.52
N ALA A 126 -8.24 -10.98 1.90
CA ALA A 126 -7.10 -10.95 1.00
C ALA A 126 -6.31 -12.26 1.12
N ASP A 127 -6.24 -13.03 0.05
CA ASP A 127 -5.47 -14.27 -0.04
C ASP A 127 -4.13 -14.03 -0.71
N PHE A 128 -3.05 -14.52 -0.10
CA PHE A 128 -1.70 -14.38 -0.64
C PHE A 128 -1.24 -15.68 -1.28
N SER A 129 -0.57 -15.63 -2.43
CA SER A 129 -0.10 -16.83 -3.14
C SER A 129 1.04 -17.57 -2.41
N LYS A 130 1.54 -17.02 -1.31
CA LYS A 130 2.65 -17.54 -0.49
C LYS A 130 2.35 -17.29 0.98
N ASP A 131 3.05 -18.00 1.85
CA ASP A 131 3.01 -17.74 3.29
C ASP A 131 3.48 -16.32 3.60
N ILE A 132 2.76 -15.66 4.52
CA ILE A 132 3.05 -14.29 4.93
C ILE A 132 3.18 -14.18 6.44
N THR A 133 3.97 -13.21 6.88
CA THR A 133 3.97 -12.76 8.28
C THR A 133 3.44 -11.34 8.31
N ALA A 134 2.28 -11.14 8.94
CA ALA A 134 1.67 -9.83 9.08
C ALA A 134 1.75 -9.33 10.52
N ARG A 135 1.99 -8.03 10.69
CA ARG A 135 1.86 -7.32 11.96
C ARG A 135 0.95 -6.12 11.75
N THR A 136 -0.11 -6.03 12.55
CA THR A 136 -1.01 -4.87 12.51
C THR A 136 -0.73 -3.93 13.66
N GLU A 137 -0.56 -2.65 13.34
CA GLU A 137 -0.41 -1.55 14.29
C GLU A 137 -1.63 -0.61 14.24
N GLU A 138 -1.86 0.07 15.36
CA GLU A 138 -2.92 1.09 15.49
C GLU A 138 -2.36 2.47 15.14
N MET A 139 -3.14 3.23 14.38
CA MET A 139 -2.86 4.61 14.03
C MET A 139 -3.96 5.49 14.63
N GLU A 140 -3.58 6.35 15.57
CA GLU A 140 -4.48 7.32 16.18
C GLU A 140 -4.71 8.50 15.24
N ILE A 141 -5.97 8.81 14.92
CA ILE A 141 -6.36 9.91 14.06
C ILE A 141 -6.76 11.12 14.90
N LYS A 142 -5.81 12.03 15.08
CA LYS A 142 -5.99 13.27 15.87
C LYS A 142 -6.55 14.43 15.07
N ASP A 143 -6.31 14.42 13.76
CA ASP A 143 -6.70 15.52 12.89
C ASP A 143 -8.24 15.61 12.76
N ALA A 144 -8.80 16.78 13.08
CA ALA A 144 -10.24 16.99 13.11
C ALA A 144 -10.90 16.87 11.72
N ARG A 145 -10.16 17.11 10.63
CA ARG A 145 -10.67 16.94 9.26
C ARG A 145 -10.74 15.47 8.91
N LEU A 146 -9.69 14.69 9.18
CA LEU A 146 -9.69 13.24 9.00
C LEU A 146 -10.78 12.56 9.85
N ARG A 147 -11.02 13.04 11.08
CA ARG A 147 -12.10 12.54 11.95
C ARG A 147 -13.52 12.72 11.42
N ARG A 148 -13.73 13.52 10.37
CA ARG A 148 -15.03 13.61 9.67
C ARG A 148 -15.29 12.39 8.79
N ALA A 149 -14.25 11.73 8.30
CA ALA A 149 -14.33 10.54 7.46
C ALA A 149 -14.04 9.25 8.24
N TRP A 150 -13.16 9.33 9.24
CA TRP A 150 -12.58 8.16 9.91
C TRP A 150 -12.85 8.13 11.42
N PRO A 151 -12.92 6.92 12.01
CA PRO A 151 -12.94 6.77 13.46
C PRO A 151 -11.61 7.22 14.09
N GLU A 152 -11.52 7.13 15.42
CA GLU A 152 -10.33 7.54 16.18
C GLU A 152 -9.10 6.71 15.86
N LYS A 153 -9.33 5.47 15.44
CA LYS A 153 -8.28 4.49 15.19
C LYS A 153 -8.45 3.92 13.80
N LEU A 154 -7.37 3.96 13.05
CA LEU A 154 -7.18 3.16 11.84
C LEU A 154 -6.13 2.10 12.10
N TYR A 155 -6.03 1.13 11.21
CA TYR A 155 -5.08 0.04 11.30
C TYR A 155 -4.16 0.03 10.09
N ARG A 156 -2.86 -0.16 10.33
CA ARG A 156 -1.87 -0.43 9.30
C ARG A 156 -1.30 -1.82 9.49
N THR A 157 -1.52 -2.68 8.51
CA THR A 157 -0.99 -4.04 8.49
C THR A 157 0.27 -4.07 7.64
N LEU A 158 1.38 -4.48 8.24
CA LEU A 158 2.69 -4.61 7.63
C LEU A 158 2.95 -6.08 7.34
N ILE A 159 3.20 -6.41 6.09
CA ILE A 159 3.35 -7.78 5.61
C ILE A 159 4.74 -7.90 4.99
N THR A 160 5.60 -8.70 5.60
CA THR A 160 6.94 -8.97 5.05
C THR A 160 6.81 -9.94 3.88
N LEU A 161 7.28 -9.52 2.71
CA LEU A 161 7.26 -10.33 1.50
C LEU A 161 8.66 -10.92 1.30
N PRO A 162 8.84 -12.25 1.33
CA PRO A 162 10.14 -12.87 1.11
C PRO A 162 10.62 -12.73 -0.34
N GLU A 163 9.69 -12.55 -1.26
CA GLU A 163 9.90 -12.48 -2.71
C GLU A 163 8.63 -11.95 -3.40
N ALA A 164 8.72 -11.73 -4.72
CA ALA A 164 7.59 -11.38 -5.55
C ALA A 164 6.43 -12.39 -5.38
N LEU A 165 5.21 -11.89 -5.31
CA LEU A 165 4.00 -12.70 -5.14
C LEU A 165 2.76 -12.03 -5.73
N THR A 166 1.68 -12.79 -5.79
CA THR A 166 0.35 -12.30 -6.12
C THR A 166 -0.55 -12.42 -4.90
N TRP A 167 -1.45 -11.48 -4.72
CA TRP A 167 -2.49 -11.55 -3.71
C TRP A 167 -3.82 -11.09 -4.29
N VAL A 168 -4.92 -11.63 -3.76
CA VAL A 168 -6.26 -11.44 -4.31
C VAL A 168 -7.17 -10.91 -3.22
N ILE A 169 -7.80 -9.77 -3.49
CA ILE A 169 -8.90 -9.25 -2.69
C ILE A 169 -10.18 -9.86 -3.23
N ASP A 170 -10.88 -10.63 -2.41
CA ASP A 170 -12.19 -11.17 -2.72
C ASP A 170 -13.28 -10.26 -2.12
N LEU A 171 -14.11 -9.68 -2.99
CA LEU A 171 -15.20 -8.75 -2.63
C LEU A 171 -16.58 -9.41 -2.69
N SER A 172 -16.64 -10.74 -2.89
CA SER A 172 -17.89 -11.49 -3.00
C SER A 172 -18.60 -11.76 -1.67
#